data_AF-A0A352VRR8-F1
#
_entry.id   AF-A0A352VRR8-F1
#
_cell.length_a   1.000
_cell.length_b   1.000
_cell.length_c   1.000
_cell.angle_alpha   90.00
_cell.angle_beta   90.00
_cell.angle_gamma   90.00
#
_symmetry.space_group_name_H-M   'P 1'
#
loop_
_entity.id
_entity.type
_entity.pdbx_description
1 polymer ?
#
loop_
_entity_poly.entity_id
_entity_poly.type
_entity_poly.pdbx_seq_one_letter_code
_entity_poly.pdbx_strand_id
1 'polypeptide(L)'
;SAQQAPRSDLTEEALSAYTKAHIVLDAARDAYHRQLGRTHDVQEQARLRAELAELRVSVLSEHEIRQEEYDRITAVISVDQALHERFEALLVLLRAGAGAG
;
A
#
# COMPACT_ATOMS: atom_id res chain seq x y z
N SER A 1 18.65 26.31 -10.98
CA SER A 1 18.62 25.91 -9.56
C SER A 1 18.16 24.47 -9.49
N ALA A 2 19.02 23.55 -9.08
CA ALA A 2 18.63 22.16 -8.84
C ALA A 2 17.87 22.12 -7.50
N GLN A 3 16.56 22.00 -7.56
CA GLN A 3 15.74 21.81 -6.37
C GLN A 3 15.96 20.36 -5.94
N GLN A 4 16.95 20.14 -5.07
CA GLN A 4 17.09 18.86 -4.38
C GLN A 4 15.84 18.71 -3.53
N ALA A 5 14.92 17.82 -3.96
CA ALA A 5 13.82 17.40 -3.14
C ALA A 5 14.37 16.97 -1.76
N PRO A 6 13.69 17.31 -0.65
CA PRO A 6 14.12 16.85 0.66
C PRO A 6 14.22 15.33 0.60
N ARG A 7 15.45 14.79 0.73
CA ARG A 7 15.66 13.34 0.83
C ARG A 7 14.76 12.87 1.95
N SER A 8 13.78 12.06 1.59
CA SER A 8 12.83 11.58 2.55
C SER A 8 13.58 10.66 3.52
N ASP A 9 13.59 11.03 4.80
CA ASP A 9 14.19 10.26 5.91
C ASP A 9 13.39 8.97 6.21
N LEU A 10 13.04 8.22 5.17
CA LEU A 10 12.37 6.93 5.28
C LEU A 10 13.42 5.85 5.52
N THR A 11 13.34 5.19 6.67
CA THR A 11 14.22 4.07 6.99
C THR A 11 13.91 2.86 6.11
N GLU A 12 14.88 1.96 5.93
CA GLU A 12 14.67 0.70 5.20
C GLU A 12 13.59 -0.17 5.86
N GLU A 13 13.54 -0.16 7.20
CA GLU A 13 12.53 -0.87 7.97
C GLU A 13 11.12 -0.33 7.69
N ALA A 14 10.95 1.00 7.72
CA ALA A 14 9.67 1.64 7.42
C ALA A 14 9.24 1.40 5.96
N LEU A 15 10.18 1.46 5.02
CA LEU A 15 9.92 1.13 3.61
C LEU A 15 9.51 -0.34 3.42
N SER A 16 10.16 -1.26 4.15
CA SER A 16 9.84 -2.69 4.11
C SER A 16 8.46 -2.99 4.71
N ALA A 17 8.15 -2.42 5.88
CA ALA A 17 6.83 -2.53 6.51
C ALA A 17 5.74 -1.96 5.61
N TYR A 18 5.96 -0.76 5.06
CA TYR A 18 5.06 -0.15 4.07
C TYR A 18 4.85 -1.08 2.86
N THR A 19 5.91 -1.63 2.29
CA THR A 19 5.82 -2.46 1.09
C THR A 19 4.99 -3.73 1.35
N LYS A 20 5.18 -4.38 2.51
CA LYS A 20 4.38 -5.54 2.92
C LYS A 20 2.90 -5.19 3.05
N ALA A 21 2.59 -4.11 3.76
CA ALA A 21 1.22 -3.61 3.89
C ALA A 21 0.62 -3.27 2.52
N HIS A 22 1.39 -2.59 1.67
CA HIS A 22 0.97 -2.17 0.33
C HIS A 22 0.60 -3.36 -0.56
N ILE A 23 1.38 -4.45 -0.54
CA ILE A 23 1.08 -5.66 -1.32
C ILE A 23 -0.31 -6.22 -0.97
N VAL A 24 -0.62 -6.32 0.33
CA VAL A 24 -1.92 -6.87 0.80
C VAL A 24 -3.05 -5.92 0.43
N LEU A 25 -2.88 -4.61 0.65
CA LEU A 25 -3.89 -3.60 0.34
C LEU A 25 -4.15 -3.44 -1.15
N ASP A 26 -3.13 -3.62 -1.99
CA ASP A 26 -3.24 -3.57 -3.45
C ASP A 26 -4.08 -4.76 -3.95
N ALA A 27 -3.76 -5.97 -3.51
CA ALA A 27 -4.54 -7.17 -3.84
C ALA A 27 -6.00 -7.06 -3.36
N ALA A 28 -6.21 -6.50 -2.16
CA ALA A 28 -7.54 -6.25 -1.63
C ALA A 28 -8.32 -5.21 -2.44
N ARG A 29 -7.65 -4.13 -2.88
CA ARG A 29 -8.24 -3.10 -3.73
C ARG A 29 -8.66 -3.68 -5.08
N ASP A 30 -7.84 -4.53 -5.68
CA ASP A 30 -8.15 -5.24 -6.92
C ASP A 30 -9.34 -6.19 -6.76
N ALA A 31 -9.41 -6.95 -5.67
CA ALA A 31 -10.56 -7.79 -5.35
C ALA A 31 -11.84 -6.95 -5.19
N TYR A 32 -11.75 -5.86 -4.42
CA TYR A 32 -12.84 -4.91 -4.20
C TYR A 32 -13.35 -4.33 -5.53
N HIS A 33 -12.46 -3.82 -6.40
CA HIS A 33 -12.88 -3.24 -7.68
C HIS A 33 -13.52 -4.28 -8.62
N ARG A 34 -12.99 -5.51 -8.64
CA ARG A 34 -13.60 -6.61 -9.40
C ARG A 34 -15.02 -6.94 -8.90
N GLN A 35 -15.23 -6.94 -7.59
CA GLN A 35 -16.54 -7.24 -7.00
C GLN A 35 -17.50 -6.08 -7.20
N LEU A 36 -17.06 -4.85 -6.93
CA LEU A 36 -17.84 -3.63 -7.12
C LEU A 36 -18.36 -3.48 -8.55
N GLY A 37 -17.52 -3.79 -9.56
CA GLY A 37 -17.91 -3.73 -10.97
C GLY A 37 -19.03 -4.71 -11.37
N ARG A 38 -19.35 -5.69 -10.52
CA ARG A 38 -20.43 -6.67 -10.70
C ARG A 38 -21.62 -6.43 -9.77
N THR A 39 -21.53 -5.46 -8.86
CA THR A 39 -22.55 -5.20 -7.84
C THR A 39 -23.34 -3.94 -8.20
N HIS A 40 -24.64 -4.11 -8.49
CA HIS A 40 -25.56 -3.01 -8.77
C HIS A 40 -26.37 -2.56 -7.55
N ASP A 41 -26.40 -3.37 -6.48
CA ASP A 41 -27.10 -3.04 -5.25
C ASP A 41 -26.30 -2.07 -4.37
N VAL A 42 -26.90 -0.96 -3.98
CA VAL A 42 -26.22 0.12 -3.23
C VAL A 42 -25.85 -0.32 -1.81
N GLN A 43 -26.64 -1.18 -1.17
CA GLN A 43 -26.34 -1.67 0.18
C GLN A 43 -25.13 -2.60 0.14
N GLU A 44 -25.08 -3.51 -0.83
CA GLU A 44 -23.93 -4.39 -1.05
C GLU A 44 -22.68 -3.59 -1.40
N GLN A 45 -22.77 -2.55 -2.24
CA GLN A 45 -21.64 -1.65 -2.48
C GLN A 45 -21.14 -0.96 -1.20
N ALA A 46 -22.06 -0.55 -0.31
CA ALA A 46 -21.68 0.04 0.98
C ALA A 46 -20.98 -1.00 1.88
N ARG A 47 -21.45 -2.24 1.87
CA ARG A 47 -20.83 -3.37 2.59
C ARG A 47 -19.40 -3.61 2.11
N LEU A 48 -19.18 -3.68 0.79
CA LEU A 48 -17.85 -3.86 0.21
C LEU A 48 -16.88 -2.73 0.57
N ARG A 49 -17.37 -1.49 0.66
CA ARG A 49 -16.57 -0.34 1.11
C ARG A 49 -16.17 -0.48 2.58
N ALA A 50 -17.09 -0.91 3.44
CA ALA A 50 -16.81 -1.15 4.85
C ALA A 50 -15.79 -2.28 5.04
N GLU A 51 -15.95 -3.40 4.34
CA GLU A 51 -15.02 -4.54 4.37
C GLU A 51 -13.59 -4.12 3.98
N LEU A 52 -13.44 -3.33 2.90
CA LEU A 52 -12.14 -2.82 2.50
C LEU A 52 -11.54 -1.86 3.54
N ALA A 53 -12.36 -1.02 4.18
CA ALA A 53 -11.92 -0.10 5.22
C ALA A 53 -11.46 -0.83 6.48
N GLU A 54 -12.20 -1.85 6.92
CA GLU A 54 -11.83 -2.70 8.06
C GLU A 54 -10.54 -3.47 7.79
N LEU A 55 -10.42 -4.08 6.62
CA LEU A 55 -9.20 -4.75 6.21
C LEU A 55 -8.00 -3.81 6.19
N ARG A 56 -8.19 -2.58 5.69
CA ARG A 56 -7.15 -1.55 5.71
C ARG A 56 -6.67 -1.28 7.13
N VAL A 57 -7.58 -1.07 8.08
CA VAL A 57 -7.21 -0.86 9.48
C VAL A 57 -6.43 -2.06 10.04
N SER A 58 -6.90 -3.28 9.76
CA SER A 58 -6.25 -4.51 10.21
C SER A 58 -4.81 -4.64 9.69
N VAL A 59 -4.61 -4.46 8.38
CA VAL A 59 -3.30 -4.62 7.73
C VAL A 59 -2.32 -3.56 8.21
N LEU A 60 -2.76 -2.31 8.33
CA LEU A 60 -1.90 -1.24 8.84
C LEU A 60 -1.50 -1.50 10.30
N SER A 61 -2.44 -1.98 11.13
CA SER A 61 -2.14 -2.35 12.51
C SER A 61 -1.16 -3.52 12.63
N GLU A 62 -1.26 -4.53 11.77
CA GLU A 62 -0.34 -5.68 11.74
C GLU A 62 1.11 -5.26 11.46
N HIS A 63 1.29 -4.21 10.67
CA HIS A 63 2.60 -3.66 10.32
C HIS A 63 3.03 -2.49 11.20
N GLU A 64 2.28 -2.18 12.27
CA GLU A 64 2.53 -1.04 13.17
C GLU A 64 2.54 0.32 12.45
N ILE A 65 1.80 0.44 11.34
CA ILE A 65 1.70 1.65 10.52
C ILE A 65 0.43 2.41 10.88
N ARG A 66 0.56 3.73 11.09
CA ARG A 66 -0.61 4.63 11.22
C ARG A 66 -1.12 5.02 9.84
N GLN A 67 -2.43 5.25 9.71
CA GLN A 67 -3.05 5.68 8.44
C GLN A 67 -2.37 6.93 7.85
N GLU A 68 -2.12 7.97 8.65
CA GLU A 68 -1.44 9.20 8.23
C GLU A 68 -0.01 8.94 7.72
N GLU A 69 0.67 7.98 8.34
CA GLU A 69 2.03 7.58 7.96
C GLU A 69 2.03 6.81 6.64
N TYR A 70 1.09 5.87 6.47
CA TYR A 70 0.89 5.18 5.20
C TYR A 70 0.65 6.17 4.04
N ASP A 71 -0.22 7.16 4.26
CA ASP A 71 -0.56 8.16 3.26
C ASP A 71 0.63 9.07 2.95
N ARG A 72 1.38 9.48 3.97
CA ARG A 72 2.63 10.24 3.80
C ARG A 72 3.67 9.46 3.01
N ILE A 73 3.92 8.19 3.35
CA ILE A 73 4.91 7.35 2.66
C ILE A 73 4.49 7.16 1.21
N THR A 74 3.21 6.90 0.95
CA THR A 74 2.65 6.80 -0.42
C THR A 74 2.90 8.08 -1.22
N ALA A 75 2.64 9.25 -0.63
CA ALA A 75 2.84 10.53 -1.30
C ALA A 75 4.33 10.85 -1.55
N VAL A 76 5.21 10.42 -0.66
CA VAL A 76 6.66 10.58 -0.82
C VAL A 76 7.19 9.69 -1.95
N ILE A 77 6.81 8.41 -1.95
CA ILE A 77 7.23 7.45 -2.98
C ILE A 77 6.80 7.92 -4.37
N SER A 78 5.63 8.58 -4.50
CA SER A 78 5.13 9.03 -5.80
C SER A 78 5.86 10.23 -6.40
N VAL A 79 6.67 10.96 -5.60
CA VAL A 79 7.40 12.16 -6.05
C VAL A 79 8.92 12.02 -5.98
N ASP A 80 9.43 11.05 -5.22
CA ASP A 80 10.87 10.75 -5.09
C ASP A 80 11.23 9.50 -5.92
N GLN A 81 11.82 9.72 -7.08
CA GLN A 81 12.22 8.66 -8.01
C GLN A 81 13.14 7.60 -7.38
N ALA A 82 14.08 8.02 -6.52
CA ALA A 82 15.02 7.08 -5.91
C ALA A 82 14.34 6.18 -4.87
N LEU A 83 13.34 6.71 -4.16
CA LEU A 83 12.50 5.91 -3.27
C LEU A 83 11.53 5.02 -4.03
N HIS A 84 10.98 5.49 -5.15
CA HIS A 84 10.16 4.69 -6.03
C HIS A 84 10.92 3.45 -6.53
N GLU A 85 12.15 3.62 -7.02
CA GLU A 85 12.98 2.50 -7.48
C GLU A 85 13.29 1.49 -6.36
N ARG A 86 13.54 1.96 -5.14
CA ARG A 86 13.75 1.08 -3.97
C ARG A 86 12.48 0.33 -3.59
N PHE A 87 11.33 0.99 -3.61
CA PHE A 87 10.03 0.38 -3.39
C PHE A 87 9.74 -0.73 -4.41
N GLU A 88 9.93 -0.45 -5.70
CA GLU A 88 9.72 -1.44 -6.77
C GLU A 88 10.66 -2.64 -6.63
N ALA A 89 11.92 -2.42 -6.26
CA ALA A 89 12.86 -3.51 -5.99
C ALA A 89 12.38 -4.39 -4.82
N LEU A 90 11.90 -3.80 -3.73
CA LEU A 90 11.34 -4.54 -2.59
C LEU A 90 10.06 -5.28 -2.97
N LEU A 91 9.17 -4.68 -3.78
CA LEU A 91 7.97 -5.33 -4.29
C LEU A 91 8.32 -6.62 -5.02
N VAL A 92 9.29 -6.56 -5.95
CA VAL A 92 9.74 -7.74 -6.71
C VAL A 92 10.30 -8.81 -5.78
N LEU A 93 11.18 -8.43 -4.85
CA LEU A 93 11.81 -9.36 -3.92
C LEU A 93 10.78 -10.06 -3.02
N LEU A 94 9.84 -9.30 -2.44
CA LEU A 94 8.81 -9.85 -1.54
C LEU A 94 7.81 -10.73 -2.29
N ARG A 95 7.42 -10.36 -3.52
CA ARG A 95 6.55 -11.19 -4.37
C ARG A 95 7.23 -12.48 -4.83
N ALA A 96 8.53 -12.43 -5.15
CA ALA A 96 9.30 -13.61 -5.52
C ALA A 96 9.50 -14.57 -4.34
N GLY A 97 9.74 -14.06 -3.12
CA GLY A 97 9.86 -14.86 -1.91
C GLY A 97 8.55 -15.54 -1.49
N ALA A 98 7.41 -14.91 -1.74
CA ALA A 98 6.09 -15.49 -1.45
C ALA A 98 5.67 -16.64 -2.39
N GLY A 99 6.29 -16.77 -3.57
CA GLY A 99 6.01 -17.84 -4.53
C GLY A 99 6.88 -19.10 -4.36
N ALA A 100 7.81 -19.10 -3.39
CA ALA A 100 8.72 -20.22 -3.13
C ALA A 100 8.29 -21.10 -1.94
N GLY A 101 7.08 -20.89 -1.40
CA GLY A 101 6.49 -21.66 -0.29
C GLY A 101 5.35 -22.56 -0.73
#